data_AF-A0A7C8MAA2-F1
#
_entry.id   AF-A0A7C8MAA2-F1
#
_cell.length_a   1.000
_cell.length_b   1.000
_cell.length_c   1.000
_cell.angle_alpha   90.00
_cell.angle_beta   90.00
_cell.angle_gamma   90.00
#
_symmetry.space_group_name_H-M   'P 1'
#
loop_
_entity.id
_entity.type
_entity.pdbx_description
1 polymer ?
#
loop_
_entity_poly.entity_id
_entity_poly.type
_entity_poly.pdbx_seq_one_letter_code
_entity_poly.pdbx_strand_id
1 'polypeptide(L)'
;MSPSYTLPTSSSASKAIPQNTTPKKKLKRPSTLPKPATQSKLPRFTPLDPNKPCPIATLPSEIHALIYHYVFPNTPIRLGAPNSPTPKNDHGLYPALLRVSRTIRTEAAYSFYTRMHFVAPIYCLNFTTVEAWVKNLPPAHRAFLAKNQNIHLHILFYTTLEFGYVGDEGCYHWDRCRRFGNTYAVEGALHKDHFLAFSKLADWFLWCSTHVDLRWNYKIGLHRRWLFGIVRLTDEELLVWFLKERLSVMVLPCVEEAWVREKKKGLMAKEALNMLESLNSDFDTSFRSLNPAICPISCSSWIDRVALLRRALRKWESQ
;
A
#
# COMPACT_ATOMS: atom_id res chain seq x y z
N MET A 1 33.56 9.54 39.01
CA MET A 1 34.96 9.51 38.56
C MET A 1 34.99 9.77 37.07
N SER A 2 35.34 10.99 36.68
CA SER A 2 35.78 11.40 35.34
C SER A 2 37.22 11.92 35.50
N PRO A 3 38.07 12.06 34.47
CA PRO A 3 37.86 11.96 33.02
C PRO A 3 38.99 11.19 32.28
N SER A 4 38.99 11.16 30.95
CA SER A 4 40.04 11.83 30.14
C SER A 4 39.88 11.54 28.64
N TYR A 5 39.63 12.59 27.87
CA TYR A 5 39.71 12.60 26.42
C TYR A 5 41.16 12.90 26.01
N THR A 6 41.73 12.09 25.12
CA THR A 6 42.97 12.43 24.40
C THR A 6 42.66 12.63 22.92
N LEU A 7 42.80 13.88 22.48
CA LEU A 7 42.89 14.28 21.08
C LEU A 7 44.35 14.10 20.62
N PRO A 8 44.64 13.48 19.48
CA PRO A 8 45.96 13.56 18.88
C PRO A 8 46.15 14.92 18.18
N THR A 9 47.20 15.62 18.58
CA THR A 9 47.70 16.88 18.03
C THR A 9 48.55 16.67 16.78
N SER A 10 48.51 17.66 15.89
CA SER A 10 49.38 17.81 14.73
C SER A 10 50.81 18.16 15.14
N SER A 11 51.79 17.37 14.69
CA SER A 11 53.19 17.73 14.41
C SER A 11 53.89 16.42 13.97
N SER A 12 54.89 16.34 13.10
CA SER A 12 55.87 17.30 12.63
C SER A 12 56.64 16.70 11.44
N ALA A 13 57.62 17.45 10.95
CA ALA A 13 58.78 17.03 10.17
C ALA A 13 58.65 17.04 8.63
N SER A 14 58.71 18.28 8.12
CA SER A 14 59.52 18.63 6.96
C SER A 14 60.90 17.95 6.99
N LYS A 15 61.28 17.29 5.89
CA LYS A 15 62.67 17.12 5.46
C LYS A 15 62.74 17.33 3.94
N ALA A 16 63.32 18.46 3.55
CA ALA A 16 63.95 18.64 2.24
C ALA A 16 65.27 17.84 2.22
N ILE A 17 65.68 17.22 1.10
CA ILE A 17 66.72 17.64 0.12
C ILE A 17 67.02 16.35 -0.74
N PRO A 18 67.61 16.37 -1.96
CA PRO A 18 67.24 16.95 -3.24
C PRO A 18 67.01 15.86 -4.33
N GLN A 19 66.83 16.32 -5.58
CA GLN A 19 66.53 15.60 -6.81
C GLN A 19 67.42 14.38 -7.14
N ASN A 20 66.80 13.33 -7.69
CA ASN A 20 67.32 12.66 -8.89
C ASN A 20 66.19 12.06 -9.73
N THR A 21 66.21 12.44 -11.00
CA THR A 21 65.22 12.23 -12.06
C THR A 21 65.24 10.81 -12.60
N THR A 22 64.14 10.07 -12.42
CA THR A 22 63.70 9.01 -13.35
C THR A 22 62.17 8.88 -13.31
N PRO A 23 61.46 8.82 -14.46
CA PRO A 23 60.01 8.69 -14.46
C PRO A 23 59.64 7.23 -14.19
N LYS A 24 59.44 6.88 -12.91
CA LYS A 24 58.86 5.58 -12.54
C LYS A 24 57.38 5.56 -12.97
N LYS A 25 57.07 4.63 -13.89
CA LYS A 25 55.71 4.24 -14.31
C LYS A 25 54.79 4.19 -13.07
N LYS A 26 53.77 5.04 -13.06
CA LYS A 26 52.69 5.03 -12.05
C LYS A 26 51.99 3.67 -12.10
N LEU A 27 52.29 2.80 -11.15
CA LEU A 27 51.45 1.65 -10.84
C LEU A 27 50.09 2.20 -10.36
N LYS A 28 49.08 2.10 -11.23
CA LYS A 28 47.69 2.37 -10.87
C LYS A 28 47.28 1.31 -9.84
N ARG A 29 47.28 1.69 -8.56
CA ARG A 29 46.60 0.92 -7.53
C ARG A 29 45.10 0.91 -7.88
N PRO A 30 44.45 -0.26 -8.06
CA PRO A 30 43.00 -0.32 -8.15
C PRO A 30 42.46 0.02 -6.76
N SER A 31 42.07 1.27 -6.57
CA SER A 31 41.28 1.67 -5.41
C SER A 31 39.83 1.26 -5.65
N THR A 32 39.51 0.00 -5.36
CA THR A 32 38.14 -0.50 -5.17
C THR A 32 37.59 -0.03 -3.82
N LEU A 33 37.60 1.27 -3.57
CA LEU A 33 36.73 1.89 -2.58
C LEU A 33 35.66 2.66 -3.35
N PRO A 34 34.37 2.34 -3.17
CA PRO A 34 33.29 3.16 -3.69
C PRO A 34 33.51 4.58 -3.16
N LYS A 35 33.57 5.57 -4.06
CA LYS A 35 33.45 6.96 -3.64
C LYS A 35 32.18 7.03 -2.78
N PRO A 36 32.21 7.57 -1.56
CA PRO A 36 30.99 7.82 -0.82
C PRO A 36 30.14 8.66 -1.77
N ALA A 37 28.96 8.13 -2.13
CA ALA A 37 27.98 8.88 -2.89
C ALA A 37 27.89 10.23 -2.20
N THR A 38 28.25 11.29 -2.94
CA THR A 38 28.12 12.67 -2.50
C THR A 38 26.82 12.75 -1.72
N GLN A 39 26.90 12.92 -0.39
CA GLN A 39 25.75 13.21 0.43
C GLN A 39 25.15 14.44 -0.24
N SER A 40 24.10 14.24 -1.03
CA SER A 40 23.36 15.31 -1.68
C SER A 40 22.89 16.15 -0.51
N LYS A 41 23.56 17.28 -0.27
CA LYS A 41 23.21 18.18 0.82
C LYS A 41 21.74 18.48 0.62
N LEU A 42 20.89 17.94 1.51
CA LEU A 42 19.47 18.23 1.49
C LEU A 42 19.35 19.76 1.49
N PRO A 43 18.45 20.34 0.67
CA PRO A 43 18.30 21.78 0.58
C PRO A 43 18.08 22.33 1.99
N ARG A 44 18.99 23.16 2.50
CA ARG A 44 18.80 23.78 3.81
C ARG A 44 17.56 24.66 3.74
N PHE A 45 16.67 24.52 4.71
CA PHE A 45 15.50 25.37 4.82
C PHE A 45 15.96 26.80 5.13
N THR A 46 15.74 27.71 4.19
CA THR A 46 16.02 29.14 4.37
C THR A 46 14.74 29.86 4.78
N PRO A 47 14.76 30.67 5.85
CA PRO A 47 13.62 31.51 6.23
C PRO A 47 13.24 32.47 5.08
N LEU A 48 11.95 32.82 4.99
CA LEU A 48 11.49 33.82 4.03
C LEU A 48 12.09 35.21 4.32
N ASP A 49 12.23 35.55 5.61
CA ASP A 49 12.88 36.76 6.09
C ASP A 49 14.14 36.36 6.87
N PRO A 50 15.35 36.63 6.34
CA PRO A 50 16.61 36.25 6.99
C PRO A 50 16.85 37.04 8.28
N ASN A 51 16.17 38.17 8.48
CA ASN A 51 16.34 39.03 9.66
C ASN A 51 15.45 38.60 10.83
N LYS A 52 14.50 37.68 10.61
CA LYS A 52 13.64 37.14 11.66
C LYS A 52 14.14 35.79 12.14
N PRO A 53 14.19 35.55 13.46
CA PRO A 53 14.57 34.24 13.97
C PRO A 53 13.55 33.21 13.50
N CYS A 54 14.05 32.15 12.87
CA CYS A 54 13.24 30.99 12.48
C CYS A 54 13.85 29.75 13.13
N PRO A 55 13.46 29.41 14.38
CA PRO A 55 14.09 28.33 15.13
C PRO A 55 14.07 27.01 14.37
N ILE A 56 12.95 26.71 13.70
CA ILE A 56 12.81 25.49 12.90
C ILE A 56 13.81 25.44 11.74
N ALA A 57 14.28 26.57 11.20
CA ALA A 57 15.28 26.57 10.14
C ALA A 57 16.69 26.16 10.58
N THR A 58 16.97 26.39 11.86
CA THR A 58 18.30 26.19 12.45
C THR A 58 18.50 24.76 12.95
N LEU A 59 17.42 23.98 13.04
CA LEU A 59 17.46 22.63 13.55
C LEU A 59 18.07 21.66 12.52
N PRO A 60 18.82 20.64 12.97
CA PRO A 60 19.23 19.53 12.11
C PRO A 60 18.02 18.74 11.59
N SER A 61 18.18 18.10 10.42
CA SER A 61 17.14 17.27 9.80
C SER A 61 16.64 16.13 10.68
N GLU A 62 17.51 15.61 11.56
CA GLU A 62 17.18 14.58 12.54
C GLU A 62 16.13 15.08 13.55
N ILE A 63 16.27 16.33 13.99
CA ILE A 63 15.31 16.97 14.90
C ILE A 63 14.01 17.29 14.15
N HIS A 64 14.06 17.67 12.87
CA HIS A 64 12.84 17.81 12.07
C HIS A 64 12.07 16.50 11.98
N ALA A 65 12.76 15.40 11.69
CA ALA A 65 12.14 14.08 11.62
C ALA A 65 11.46 13.69 12.94
N LEU A 66 12.09 14.00 14.09
CA LEU A 66 11.48 13.81 15.41
C LEU A 66 10.24 14.70 15.59
N ILE A 67 10.31 15.99 15.24
CA ILE A 67 9.16 16.89 15.29
C ILE A 67 8.01 16.33 14.46
N TYR A 68 8.26 15.90 13.23
CA TYR A 68 7.25 15.32 12.35
C TYR A 68 6.62 14.07 12.94
N HIS A 69 7.41 13.24 13.63
CA HIS A 69 6.91 12.06 14.31
C HIS A 69 5.86 12.41 15.38
N TYR A 70 6.08 13.47 16.16
CA TYR A 70 5.15 13.90 17.21
C TYR A 70 3.97 14.73 16.67
N VAL A 71 4.16 15.41 15.53
CA VAL A 71 3.11 16.25 14.92
C VAL A 71 2.10 15.42 14.15
N PHE A 72 2.52 14.34 13.49
CA PHE A 72 1.58 13.49 12.76
C PHE A 72 0.71 12.69 13.73
N PRO A 73 -0.59 12.53 13.41
CA PRO A 73 -1.49 11.80 14.29
C PRO A 73 -1.10 10.32 14.34
N ASN A 74 -1.25 9.70 15.52
CA ASN A 74 -1.13 8.25 15.65
C ASN A 74 -2.41 7.51 15.21
N THR A 75 -3.43 8.23 14.75
CA THR A 75 -4.68 7.65 14.27
C THR A 75 -4.59 7.26 12.80
N PRO A 76 -5.28 6.18 12.38
CA PRO A 76 -5.31 5.80 10.98
C PRO A 76 -5.93 6.88 10.10
N ILE A 77 -5.27 7.21 8.99
CA ILE A 77 -5.77 8.13 7.97
C ILE A 77 -6.74 7.38 7.08
N ARG A 78 -8.02 7.77 7.11
CA ARG A 78 -9.05 7.15 6.28
C ARG A 78 -9.07 7.76 4.89
N LEU A 79 -8.84 6.94 3.87
CA LEU A 79 -8.90 7.33 2.47
C LEU A 79 -10.36 7.33 2.01
N GLY A 80 -10.86 8.47 1.52
CA GLY A 80 -12.16 8.62 0.84
C GLY A 80 -13.38 8.00 1.53
N ALA A 81 -13.88 8.65 2.58
CA ALA A 81 -15.22 8.35 3.08
C ALA A 81 -16.27 8.75 2.01
N PRO A 82 -17.05 7.81 1.46
CA PRO A 82 -18.03 8.08 0.38
C PRO A 82 -19.16 9.03 0.80
N ASN A 83 -19.29 9.30 2.11
CA ASN A 83 -20.29 10.20 2.69
C ASN A 83 -19.69 11.40 3.43
N SER A 84 -18.45 11.81 3.11
CA SER A 84 -17.99 13.14 3.54
C SER A 84 -18.74 14.18 2.70
N PRO A 85 -19.60 15.03 3.27
CA PRO A 85 -20.42 16.00 2.52
C PRO A 85 -19.62 17.11 1.85
N THR A 86 -18.29 17.00 1.79
CA THR A 86 -17.42 18.06 1.28
C THR A 86 -16.26 17.48 0.48
N PRO A 87 -16.32 17.56 -0.88
CA PRO A 87 -15.11 17.52 -1.70
C PRO A 87 -14.21 18.76 -1.50
N LYS A 88 -14.65 19.74 -0.69
CA LYS A 88 -13.91 20.98 -0.41
C LYS A 88 -12.98 20.91 0.80
N ASN A 89 -13.05 19.86 1.62
CA ASN A 89 -12.22 19.73 2.83
C ASN A 89 -11.27 18.52 2.80
N ASP A 90 -10.53 18.38 1.71
CA ASP A 90 -9.33 17.52 1.61
C ASP A 90 -8.19 17.96 2.58
N HIS A 91 -8.45 18.98 3.40
CA HIS A 91 -7.64 19.44 4.52
C HIS A 91 -7.39 18.35 5.59
N GLY A 92 -8.26 17.34 5.70
CA GLY A 92 -8.08 16.25 6.66
C GLY A 92 -7.14 15.13 6.19
N LEU A 93 -6.98 14.95 4.87
CA LEU A 93 -6.14 13.87 4.31
C LEU A 93 -4.65 14.24 4.34
N TYR A 94 -4.34 15.52 4.14
CA TYR A 94 -2.99 16.04 4.08
C TYR A 94 -2.70 16.94 5.29
N PRO A 95 -1.76 16.57 6.16
CA PRO A 95 -1.35 17.41 7.28
C PRO A 95 -0.97 18.81 6.81
N ALA A 96 -1.36 19.83 7.58
CA ALA A 96 -1.00 21.23 7.31
C ALA A 96 0.52 21.41 7.12
N LEU A 97 1.31 20.56 7.76
CA LEU A 97 2.76 20.51 7.65
C LEU A 97 3.26 20.32 6.20
N LEU A 98 2.53 19.59 5.36
CA LEU A 98 2.86 19.42 3.93
C LEU A 98 2.64 20.70 3.11
N ARG A 99 2.05 21.74 3.69
CA ARG A 99 1.72 23.00 3.01
C ARG A 99 2.62 24.17 3.41
N VAL A 100 3.53 24.00 4.37
CA VAL A 100 4.35 25.08 4.93
C VAL A 100 5.38 25.62 3.93
N SER A 101 6.26 24.76 3.41
CA SER A 101 7.29 25.14 2.43
C SER A 101 7.67 23.93 1.57
N ARG A 102 8.39 24.16 0.46
CA ARG A 102 8.85 23.05 -0.40
C ARG A 102 9.81 22.10 0.33
N THR A 103 10.73 22.64 1.13
CA THR A 103 11.69 21.83 1.90
C THR A 103 10.99 21.04 2.99
N ILE A 104 10.17 21.70 3.83
CA ILE A 104 9.40 21.02 4.89
C ILE A 104 8.47 19.99 4.27
N ARG A 105 7.79 20.31 3.17
CA ARG A 105 6.94 19.34 2.47
C ARG A 105 7.70 18.08 2.08
N THR A 106 8.93 18.22 1.57
CA THR A 106 9.72 17.06 1.11
C THR A 106 10.14 16.18 2.29
N GLU A 107 10.64 16.78 3.37
CA GLU A 107 11.07 16.04 4.57
C GLU A 107 9.87 15.44 5.32
N ALA A 108 8.80 16.23 5.50
CA ALA A 108 7.58 15.79 6.15
C ALA A 108 6.83 14.74 5.33
N ALA A 109 6.81 14.83 3.99
CA ALA A 109 6.20 13.82 3.11
C ALA A 109 6.91 12.48 3.26
N TYR A 110 8.24 12.45 3.38
CA TYR A 110 8.96 11.21 3.64
C TYR A 110 8.43 10.54 4.91
N SER A 111 8.40 11.26 6.04
CA SER A 111 7.89 10.72 7.30
C SER A 111 6.40 10.35 7.24
N PHE A 112 5.58 11.16 6.58
CA PHE A 112 4.14 10.92 6.45
C PHE A 112 3.84 9.67 5.62
N TYR A 113 4.31 9.62 4.38
CA TYR A 113 3.95 8.53 3.47
C TYR A 113 4.63 7.21 3.82
N THR A 114 5.77 7.19 4.50
CA THR A 114 6.47 5.94 4.87
C THR A 114 5.94 5.29 6.15
N ARG A 115 5.39 6.07 7.09
CA ARG A 115 5.06 5.57 8.43
C ARG A 115 3.57 5.51 8.73
N MET A 116 2.79 6.43 8.16
CA MET A 116 1.39 6.58 8.51
C MET A 116 0.57 5.35 8.14
N HIS A 117 -0.40 5.04 8.98
CA HIS A 117 -1.36 3.99 8.73
C HIS A 117 -2.50 4.55 7.85
N PHE A 118 -2.56 4.11 6.60
CA PHE A 118 -3.62 4.48 5.67
C PHE A 118 -4.67 3.37 5.62
N VAL A 119 -5.94 3.73 5.78
CA VAL A 119 -7.08 2.78 5.73
C VAL A 119 -8.04 3.22 4.64
N ALA A 120 -8.21 2.41 3.60
CA ALA A 120 -9.23 2.63 2.58
C ALA A 120 -10.40 1.67 2.77
N PRO A 121 -11.62 2.15 3.05
CA PRO A 121 -12.81 1.34 2.96
C PRO A 121 -13.15 1.09 1.47
N ILE A 122 -13.29 -0.18 1.11
CA ILE A 122 -13.64 -0.66 -0.23
C ILE A 122 -15.04 -1.24 -0.17
N TYR A 123 -15.98 -0.64 -0.89
CA TYR A 123 -17.37 -1.10 -0.94
C TYR A 123 -17.62 -1.81 -2.26
N CYS A 124 -18.26 -2.98 -2.23
CA CYS A 124 -18.68 -3.68 -3.46
C CYS A 124 -17.53 -3.90 -4.48
N LEU A 125 -16.31 -4.12 -3.98
CA LEU A 125 -15.08 -4.25 -4.78
C LEU A 125 -14.78 -3.01 -5.66
N ASN A 126 -15.21 -1.82 -5.22
CA ASN A 126 -14.93 -0.55 -5.88
C ASN A 126 -13.64 0.08 -5.34
N PHE A 127 -12.56 -0.01 -6.12
CA PHE A 127 -11.23 0.49 -5.75
C PHE A 127 -10.93 1.90 -6.31
N THR A 128 -11.88 2.53 -7.02
CA THR A 128 -11.70 3.84 -7.69
C THR A 128 -11.09 4.90 -6.78
N THR A 129 -11.56 4.99 -5.52
CA THR A 129 -11.07 5.96 -4.53
C THR A 129 -9.58 5.80 -4.25
N VAL A 130 -9.10 4.57 -4.09
CA VAL A 130 -7.69 4.28 -3.82
C VAL A 130 -6.85 4.53 -5.07
N GLU A 131 -7.34 4.12 -6.23
CA GLU A 131 -6.68 4.38 -7.51
C GLU A 131 -6.51 5.88 -7.75
N ALA A 132 -7.57 6.66 -7.53
CA ALA A 132 -7.57 8.12 -7.68
C ALA A 132 -6.61 8.78 -6.68
N TRP A 133 -6.63 8.35 -5.43
CA TRP A 133 -5.69 8.84 -4.41
C TRP A 133 -4.24 8.62 -4.84
N VAL A 134 -3.86 7.39 -5.25
CA VAL A 134 -2.50 7.10 -5.71
C VAL A 134 -2.14 7.89 -6.97
N LYS A 135 -3.05 7.98 -7.96
CA LYS A 135 -2.82 8.75 -9.21
C LYS A 135 -2.58 10.23 -8.94
N ASN A 136 -3.22 10.80 -7.93
CA ASN A 136 -3.10 12.22 -7.57
C ASN A 136 -1.84 12.52 -6.74
N LEU A 137 -1.09 11.52 -6.27
CA LEU A 137 0.15 11.74 -5.53
C LEU A 137 1.30 12.15 -6.48
N PRO A 138 2.09 13.16 -6.10
CA PRO A 138 3.34 13.47 -6.80
C PRO A 138 4.25 12.24 -6.90
N PRO A 139 5.01 12.05 -8.00
CA PRO A 139 5.89 10.88 -8.16
C PRO A 139 6.85 10.64 -6.99
N ALA A 140 7.42 11.71 -6.43
CA ALA A 140 8.30 11.61 -5.26
C ALA A 140 7.58 11.07 -4.01
N HIS A 141 6.31 11.44 -3.80
CA HIS A 141 5.52 10.99 -2.67
C HIS A 141 5.09 9.53 -2.84
N ARG A 142 4.79 9.09 -4.08
CA ARG A 142 4.53 7.68 -4.38
C ARG A 142 5.74 6.79 -4.06
N ALA A 143 6.95 7.23 -4.39
CA ALA A 143 8.17 6.51 -4.04
C ALA A 143 8.39 6.37 -2.51
N PHE A 144 7.86 7.30 -1.71
CA PHE A 144 7.83 7.16 -0.25
C PHE A 144 6.77 6.16 0.20
N LEU A 145 5.59 6.21 -0.43
CA LEU A 145 4.50 5.28 -0.14
C LEU A 145 4.88 3.82 -0.42
N ALA A 146 5.72 3.55 -1.41
CA ALA A 146 6.28 2.22 -1.70
C ALA A 146 7.03 1.57 -0.53
N LYS A 147 7.56 2.38 0.39
CA LYS A 147 8.23 1.88 1.60
C LYS A 147 7.27 1.62 2.76
N ASN A 148 6.01 2.01 2.60
CA ASN A 148 5.01 1.91 3.66
C ASN A 148 4.37 0.52 3.65
N GLN A 149 4.39 -0.13 4.80
CA GLN A 149 3.76 -1.43 5.00
C GLN A 149 2.39 -1.33 5.68
N ASN A 150 1.94 -0.13 6.04
CA ASN A 150 0.72 0.16 6.79
C ASN A 150 -0.39 0.71 5.88
N ILE A 151 -0.50 0.21 4.65
CA ILE A 151 -1.62 0.52 3.75
C ILE A 151 -2.63 -0.63 3.84
N HIS A 152 -3.81 -0.34 4.41
CA HIS A 152 -4.85 -1.33 4.66
C HIS A 152 -6.10 -1.03 3.83
N LEU A 153 -6.53 -2.00 3.05
CA LEU A 153 -7.75 -2.00 2.27
C LEU A 153 -8.80 -2.81 3.02
N HIS A 154 -9.80 -2.14 3.56
CA HIS A 154 -10.89 -2.75 4.32
C HIS A 154 -12.05 -3.01 3.36
N ILE A 155 -12.21 -4.24 2.89
CA ILE A 155 -13.33 -4.62 2.03
C ILE A 155 -14.56 -4.79 2.93
N LEU A 156 -15.51 -3.88 2.75
CA LEU A 156 -16.71 -3.77 3.56
C LEU A 156 -17.93 -4.33 2.84
N PHE A 157 -18.69 -5.15 3.56
CA PHE A 157 -19.94 -5.71 3.10
C PHE A 157 -21.12 -5.12 3.87
N TYR A 158 -22.24 -4.95 3.18
CA TYR A 158 -23.52 -4.60 3.78
C TYR A 158 -24.21 -5.89 4.23
N THR A 159 -24.77 -5.87 5.43
CA THR A 159 -25.51 -7.00 6.01
C THR A 159 -26.90 -7.15 5.40
N THR A 160 -27.44 -6.10 4.78
CA THR A 160 -28.73 -6.17 4.10
C THR A 160 -28.59 -7.06 2.86
N LEU A 161 -29.46 -8.08 2.78
CA LEU A 161 -29.69 -8.98 1.64
C LEU A 161 -30.03 -8.26 0.32
N GLU A 162 -29.88 -6.94 0.24
CA GLU A 162 -29.87 -6.16 -0.98
C GLU A 162 -28.55 -6.37 -1.74
N PHE A 163 -28.25 -7.64 -2.07
CA PHE A 163 -27.34 -8.01 -3.14
C PHE A 163 -27.80 -7.48 -4.52
N GLY A 164 -28.91 -6.71 -4.58
CA GLY A 164 -29.50 -6.16 -5.81
C GLY A 164 -29.73 -4.64 -5.84
N TYR A 165 -29.46 -3.89 -4.77
CA TYR A 165 -29.71 -2.43 -4.75
C TYR A 165 -28.47 -1.62 -4.36
N VAL A 166 -27.45 -1.64 -5.24
CA VAL A 166 -26.50 -0.52 -5.32
C VAL A 166 -27.11 0.48 -6.29
N GLY A 167 -27.77 1.51 -5.76
CA GLY A 167 -28.30 2.62 -6.55
C GLY A 167 -27.22 3.24 -7.43
N ASP A 168 -27.58 3.51 -8.69
CA ASP A 168 -26.89 4.35 -9.70
C ASP A 168 -25.41 4.07 -10.05
N GLU A 169 -24.66 3.27 -9.29
CA GLU A 169 -23.28 2.89 -9.63
C GLU A 169 -23.21 1.84 -10.76
N GLY A 170 -24.36 1.28 -11.17
CA GLY A 170 -24.45 0.30 -12.26
C GLY A 170 -23.85 0.80 -13.58
N CYS A 171 -23.87 2.11 -13.83
CA CYS A 171 -23.28 2.70 -15.03
C CYS A 171 -21.74 2.64 -15.05
N TYR A 172 -21.06 2.72 -13.89
CA TYR A 172 -19.59 2.68 -13.81
C TYR A 172 -19.01 1.26 -13.84
N HIS A 173 -19.82 0.24 -13.54
CA HIS A 173 -19.35 -1.14 -13.53
C HIS A 173 -19.11 -1.69 -14.93
N TRP A 174 -19.87 -1.23 -15.93
CA TRP A 174 -19.75 -1.65 -17.31
C TRP A 174 -18.35 -1.37 -17.89
N ASP A 175 -17.82 -0.16 -17.68
CA ASP A 175 -16.55 0.25 -18.30
C ASP A 175 -15.38 -0.64 -17.87
N ARG A 176 -15.38 -1.11 -16.61
CA ARG A 176 -14.36 -2.04 -16.10
C ARG A 176 -14.53 -3.47 -16.65
N CYS A 177 -15.76 -3.90 -16.92
CA CYS A 177 -16.04 -5.24 -17.45
C CYS A 177 -15.75 -5.37 -18.94
N ARG A 178 -15.86 -4.26 -19.70
CA ARG A 178 -15.72 -4.23 -21.16
C ARG A 178 -14.42 -4.87 -21.67
N ARG A 179 -13.34 -4.76 -20.89
CA ARG A 179 -12.04 -5.36 -21.23
C ARG A 179 -12.07 -6.89 -21.21
N PHE A 180 -12.87 -7.48 -20.33
CA PHE A 180 -12.91 -8.92 -20.09
C PHE A 180 -14.02 -9.62 -20.88
N GLY A 181 -15.07 -8.88 -21.25
CA GLY A 181 -16.19 -9.42 -22.02
C GLY A 181 -17.43 -8.54 -21.96
N ASN A 182 -18.53 -9.09 -22.48
CA ASN A 182 -19.83 -8.44 -22.45
C ASN A 182 -20.71 -9.11 -21.37
N THR A 183 -21.05 -8.38 -20.31
CA THR A 183 -21.91 -8.89 -19.23
C THR A 183 -23.28 -9.38 -19.74
N TYR A 184 -23.79 -8.79 -20.82
CA TYR A 184 -25.06 -9.20 -21.42
C TYR A 184 -24.98 -10.54 -22.17
N ALA A 185 -23.79 -10.97 -22.57
CA ALA A 185 -23.57 -12.26 -23.22
C ALA A 185 -23.45 -13.41 -22.21
N VAL A 186 -23.32 -13.12 -20.91
CA VAL A 186 -23.23 -14.14 -19.86
C VAL A 186 -24.64 -14.60 -19.48
N GLU A 187 -24.95 -15.88 -19.65
CA GLU A 187 -26.26 -16.44 -19.32
C GLU A 187 -26.36 -16.82 -17.84
N GLY A 188 -27.50 -16.51 -17.22
CA GLY A 188 -27.80 -16.80 -15.81
C GLY A 188 -27.37 -15.70 -14.84
N ALA A 189 -28.23 -15.41 -13.86
CA ALA A 189 -27.98 -14.34 -12.89
C ALA A 189 -26.73 -14.59 -12.03
N LEU A 190 -26.51 -15.83 -11.61
CA LEU A 190 -25.33 -16.21 -10.82
C LEU A 190 -24.03 -16.04 -11.60
N HIS A 191 -23.98 -16.47 -12.85
CA HIS A 191 -22.79 -16.30 -13.69
C HIS A 191 -22.51 -14.83 -14.01
N LYS A 192 -23.55 -14.01 -14.19
CA LYS A 192 -23.40 -12.55 -14.31
C LYS A 192 -22.75 -11.96 -13.07
N ASP A 193 -23.19 -12.35 -11.87
CA ASP A 193 -22.58 -11.89 -10.61
C ASP A 193 -21.11 -12.34 -10.49
N HIS A 194 -20.80 -13.60 -10.82
CA HIS A 194 -19.42 -14.09 -10.86
C HIS A 194 -18.55 -13.31 -11.85
N PHE A 195 -19.06 -13.03 -13.05
CA PHE A 195 -18.35 -12.27 -14.08
C PHE A 195 -18.10 -10.82 -13.66
N LEU A 196 -19.06 -10.18 -13.00
CA LEU A 196 -18.91 -8.83 -12.45
C LEU A 196 -17.86 -8.80 -11.33
N ALA A 197 -17.93 -9.74 -10.38
CA ALA A 197 -16.95 -9.87 -9.31
C ALA A 197 -15.54 -10.13 -9.86
N PHE A 198 -15.42 -11.03 -10.83
CA PHE A 198 -14.19 -11.30 -11.56
C PHE A 198 -13.64 -10.03 -12.20
N SER A 199 -14.45 -9.32 -12.99
CA SER A 199 -14.01 -8.13 -13.72
C SER A 199 -13.49 -7.04 -12.79
N LYS A 200 -14.15 -6.81 -11.65
CA LYS A 200 -13.71 -5.84 -10.63
C LYS A 200 -12.37 -6.23 -10.00
N LEU A 201 -12.21 -7.50 -9.62
CA LEU A 201 -10.96 -8.00 -9.04
C LEU A 201 -9.83 -8.00 -10.07
N ALA A 202 -10.09 -8.47 -11.28
CA ALA A 202 -9.13 -8.52 -12.36
C ALA A 202 -8.62 -7.13 -12.75
N ASP A 203 -9.52 -6.15 -12.88
CA ASP A 203 -9.15 -4.75 -13.13
C ASP A 203 -8.26 -4.19 -12.00
N TRP A 204 -8.65 -4.42 -10.73
CA TRP A 204 -7.86 -4.05 -9.57
C TRP A 204 -6.46 -4.70 -9.57
N PHE A 205 -6.38 -6.01 -9.82
CA PHE A 205 -5.11 -6.73 -9.87
C PHE A 205 -4.19 -6.25 -11.01
N LEU A 206 -4.76 -5.98 -12.19
CA LEU A 206 -4.01 -5.37 -13.28
C LEU A 206 -3.51 -3.97 -12.90
N TRP A 207 -4.31 -3.19 -12.19
CA TRP A 207 -3.88 -1.89 -11.69
C TRP A 207 -2.75 -2.01 -10.65
N CYS A 208 -2.86 -2.93 -9.69
CA CYS A 208 -1.80 -3.25 -8.73
C CYS A 208 -0.50 -3.67 -9.44
N SER A 209 -0.58 -4.45 -10.51
CA SER A 209 0.59 -4.87 -11.29
C SER A 209 1.33 -3.71 -11.99
N THR A 210 0.70 -2.53 -12.10
CA THR A 210 1.37 -1.30 -12.58
C THR A 210 2.04 -0.50 -11.45
N HIS A 211 1.78 -0.87 -10.19
CA HIS A 211 2.29 -0.25 -8.96
C HIS A 211 2.93 -1.32 -8.06
N VAL A 212 3.82 -2.14 -8.62
CA VAL A 212 4.48 -3.28 -7.95
C VAL A 212 5.30 -2.90 -6.71
N ASP A 213 5.59 -1.62 -6.55
CA ASP A 213 6.29 -1.04 -5.42
C ASP A 213 5.38 -0.79 -4.21
N LEU A 214 4.06 -0.74 -4.42
CA LEU A 214 3.09 -0.59 -3.34
C LEU A 214 2.69 -1.95 -2.76
N ARG A 215 2.66 -2.04 -1.43
CA ARG A 215 2.18 -3.22 -0.71
C ARG A 215 0.79 -2.97 -0.14
N TRP A 216 -0.15 -3.83 -0.52
CA TRP A 216 -1.55 -3.76 -0.09
C TRP A 216 -1.81 -4.82 0.98
N ASN A 217 -2.30 -4.39 2.14
CA ASN A 217 -2.82 -5.32 3.15
C ASN A 217 -4.35 -5.30 3.10
N TYR A 218 -4.97 -6.46 2.98
CA TYR A 218 -6.41 -6.59 2.87
C TYR A 218 -7.00 -7.05 4.20
N LYS A 219 -8.13 -6.47 4.56
CA LYS A 219 -8.95 -6.88 5.70
C LYS A 219 -10.40 -6.93 5.25
N ILE A 220 -11.18 -7.85 5.81
CA ILE A 220 -12.61 -7.94 5.57
C ILE A 220 -13.35 -7.46 6.81
N GLY A 221 -14.49 -6.78 6.64
CA GLY A 221 -15.33 -6.39 7.76
C GLY A 221 -16.74 -6.00 7.37
N LEU A 222 -17.63 -5.89 8.36
CA LEU A 222 -19.00 -5.42 8.14
C LEU A 222 -19.10 -3.90 8.21
N HIS A 223 -19.91 -3.32 7.32
CA HIS A 223 -20.27 -1.93 7.43
C HIS A 223 -21.26 -1.70 8.59
N ARG A 224 -20.75 -1.25 9.73
CA ARG A 224 -21.49 -1.13 11.00
C ARG A 224 -22.65 -0.11 11.02
N ARG A 225 -22.86 0.66 9.95
CA ARG A 225 -23.86 1.74 9.92
C ARG A 225 -25.32 1.24 9.82
N TRP A 226 -25.52 -0.05 9.52
CA TRP A 226 -26.82 -0.69 9.27
C TRP A 226 -27.15 -1.83 10.25
N LEU A 227 -26.67 -1.75 11.50
CA LEU A 227 -26.82 -2.82 12.51
C LEU A 227 -28.19 -2.85 13.23
N PHE A 228 -29.24 -2.25 12.67
CA PHE A 228 -30.60 -2.43 13.21
C PHE A 228 -31.21 -3.74 12.69
N GLY A 229 -30.95 -4.84 13.41
CA GLY A 229 -31.80 -6.03 13.38
C GLY A 229 -31.44 -7.18 12.41
N ILE A 230 -30.29 -7.16 11.73
CA ILE A 230 -29.93 -8.21 10.75
C ILE A 230 -28.83 -9.14 11.29
N VAL A 231 -28.90 -10.41 10.88
CA VAL A 231 -27.97 -11.51 11.16
C VAL A 231 -26.53 -11.01 11.31
N ARG A 232 -25.96 -11.21 12.50
CA ARG A 232 -24.57 -10.90 12.78
C ARG A 232 -23.70 -12.01 12.23
N LEU A 233 -23.29 -11.90 10.96
CA LEU A 233 -22.14 -12.67 10.50
C LEU A 233 -20.94 -12.25 11.35
N THR A 234 -20.23 -13.23 11.89
CA THR A 234 -18.92 -13.00 12.48
C THR A 234 -17.95 -12.56 11.38
N ASP A 235 -16.89 -11.83 11.76
CA ASP A 235 -15.86 -11.41 10.80
C ASP A 235 -15.21 -12.64 10.11
N GLU A 236 -15.16 -13.78 10.79
CA GLU A 236 -14.70 -15.06 10.26
C GLU A 236 -15.64 -15.65 9.20
N GLU A 237 -16.94 -15.73 9.48
CA GLU A 237 -17.93 -16.19 8.50
C GLU A 237 -17.94 -15.30 7.26
N LEU A 238 -17.76 -13.99 7.44
CA LEU A 238 -17.66 -13.05 6.35
C LEU A 238 -16.40 -13.27 5.50
N LEU A 239 -15.28 -13.60 6.14
CA LEU A 239 -14.03 -13.93 5.45
C LEU A 239 -14.17 -15.21 4.62
N VAL A 240 -14.76 -16.27 5.20
CA VAL A 240 -15.03 -17.54 4.50
C VAL A 240 -16.01 -17.32 3.34
N TRP A 241 -17.07 -16.55 3.57
CA TRP A 241 -18.03 -16.16 2.54
C TRP A 241 -17.35 -15.38 1.42
N PHE A 242 -16.50 -14.40 1.74
CA PHE A 242 -15.76 -13.62 0.73
C PHE A 242 -14.87 -14.52 -0.11
N LEU A 243 -14.13 -15.43 0.54
CA LEU A 243 -13.26 -16.36 -0.17
C LEU A 243 -14.07 -17.24 -1.13
N LYS A 244 -15.24 -17.73 -0.70
CA LYS A 244 -16.11 -18.61 -1.50
C LYS A 244 -16.83 -17.88 -2.64
N GLU A 245 -17.46 -16.76 -2.35
CA GLU A 245 -18.42 -16.09 -3.27
C GLU A 245 -17.80 -14.95 -4.07
N ARG A 246 -16.62 -14.46 -3.67
CA ARG A 246 -15.98 -13.30 -4.30
C ARG A 246 -14.58 -13.58 -4.80
N LEU A 247 -13.67 -14.11 -3.98
CA LEU A 247 -12.30 -14.35 -4.45
C LEU A 247 -12.17 -15.63 -5.28
N SER A 248 -12.93 -16.70 -4.95
CA SER A 248 -12.92 -17.94 -5.74
C SER A 248 -13.48 -17.78 -7.14
N VAL A 249 -14.21 -16.68 -7.44
CA VAL A 249 -14.67 -16.41 -8.80
C VAL A 249 -13.52 -16.38 -9.78
N MET A 250 -12.32 -16.01 -9.31
CA MET A 250 -11.13 -16.02 -10.15
C MET A 250 -10.94 -17.40 -10.77
N VAL A 251 -11.21 -18.50 -10.08
CA VAL A 251 -10.95 -19.89 -10.53
C VAL A 251 -12.16 -20.64 -11.08
N LEU A 252 -13.28 -19.96 -11.30
CA LEU A 252 -14.49 -20.60 -11.81
C LEU A 252 -14.44 -20.80 -13.33
N PRO A 253 -14.93 -21.93 -13.85
CA PRO A 253 -14.98 -22.19 -15.30
C PRO A 253 -15.79 -21.14 -16.08
N CYS A 254 -16.84 -20.58 -15.47
CA CYS A 254 -17.72 -19.61 -16.14
C CYS A 254 -17.04 -18.25 -16.43
N VAL A 255 -15.84 -18.00 -15.90
CA VAL A 255 -15.04 -16.81 -16.23
C VAL A 255 -13.72 -17.15 -16.93
N GLU A 256 -13.49 -18.42 -17.27
CA GLU A 256 -12.25 -18.88 -17.89
C GLU A 256 -12.00 -18.22 -19.25
N GLU A 257 -13.05 -18.04 -20.07
CA GLU A 257 -12.91 -17.32 -21.34
C GLU A 257 -12.43 -15.87 -21.16
N ALA A 258 -12.87 -15.22 -20.08
CA ALA A 258 -12.50 -13.84 -19.77
C ALA A 258 -11.00 -13.74 -19.39
N TRP A 259 -10.47 -14.77 -18.72
CA TRP A 259 -9.04 -14.92 -18.48
C TRP A 259 -8.24 -15.12 -19.77
N VAL A 260 -8.68 -16.03 -20.64
CA VAL A 260 -7.95 -16.41 -21.86
C VAL A 260 -7.77 -15.22 -22.81
N ARG A 261 -8.74 -14.32 -22.86
CA ARG A 261 -8.67 -13.09 -23.67
C ARG A 261 -7.57 -12.13 -23.21
N GLU A 262 -7.21 -12.14 -21.92
CA GLU A 262 -6.25 -11.20 -21.35
C GLU A 262 -4.83 -11.80 -21.31
N LYS A 263 -3.92 -11.21 -22.09
CA LYS A 263 -2.50 -11.63 -22.17
C LYS A 263 -1.73 -11.46 -20.85
N LYS A 264 -2.32 -10.81 -19.84
CA LYS A 264 -1.70 -10.47 -18.56
C LYS A 264 -2.17 -11.35 -17.39
N LYS A 265 -2.64 -12.57 -17.68
CA LYS A 265 -3.12 -13.51 -16.64
C LYS A 265 -2.11 -13.76 -15.51
N GLY A 266 -0.82 -13.94 -15.81
CA GLY A 266 0.19 -14.18 -14.78
C GLY A 266 0.30 -13.03 -13.77
N LEU A 267 0.15 -11.78 -14.24
CA LEU A 267 0.15 -10.59 -13.36
C LEU A 267 -1.08 -10.55 -12.46
N MET A 268 -2.25 -10.89 -13.00
CA MET A 268 -3.49 -10.96 -12.20
C MET A 268 -3.42 -12.06 -11.15
N ALA A 269 -2.91 -13.24 -11.53
CA ALA A 269 -2.75 -14.37 -10.63
C ALA A 269 -1.78 -14.05 -9.48
N LYS A 270 -0.67 -13.37 -9.77
CA LYS A 270 0.29 -12.91 -8.77
C LYS A 270 -0.35 -11.95 -7.76
N GLU A 271 -1.09 -10.94 -8.22
CA GLU A 271 -1.73 -9.99 -7.30
C GLU A 271 -2.92 -10.60 -6.54
N ALA A 272 -3.62 -11.56 -7.13
CA ALA A 272 -4.63 -12.36 -6.44
C ALA A 272 -3.99 -13.21 -5.32
N LEU A 273 -2.81 -13.79 -5.56
CA LEU A 273 -2.03 -14.49 -4.53
C LEU A 273 -1.60 -13.53 -3.42
N ASN A 274 -1.13 -12.32 -3.74
CA ASN A 274 -0.78 -11.31 -2.73
C ASN A 274 -1.98 -10.96 -1.83
N MET A 275 -3.17 -10.78 -2.43
CA MET A 275 -4.40 -10.56 -1.67
C MET A 275 -4.72 -11.76 -0.78
N LEU A 276 -4.65 -12.98 -1.31
CA LEU A 276 -4.92 -14.21 -0.57
C LEU A 276 -3.98 -14.37 0.64
N GLU A 277 -2.68 -14.14 0.46
CA GLU A 277 -1.70 -14.24 1.55
C GLU A 277 -1.92 -13.16 2.62
N SER A 278 -2.30 -11.94 2.20
CA SER A 278 -2.64 -10.89 3.16
C SER A 278 -3.89 -11.24 3.97
N LEU A 279 -4.92 -11.80 3.35
CA LEU A 279 -6.14 -12.24 4.04
C LEU A 279 -5.84 -13.40 4.98
N ASN A 280 -4.99 -14.34 4.55
CA ASN A 280 -4.55 -15.44 5.42
C ASN A 280 -3.77 -14.95 6.64
N SER A 281 -2.89 -13.96 6.46
CA SER A 281 -2.18 -13.34 7.58
C SER A 281 -3.13 -12.61 8.54
N ASP A 282 -4.15 -11.93 8.03
CA ASP A 282 -5.17 -11.27 8.86
C ASP A 282 -6.02 -12.30 9.62
N PHE A 283 -6.35 -13.43 8.98
CA PHE A 283 -7.04 -14.55 9.61
C PHE A 283 -6.23 -15.18 10.74
N ASP A 284 -4.96 -15.51 10.46
CA ASP A 284 -4.04 -16.10 11.45
C ASP A 284 -3.85 -15.16 12.65
N THR A 285 -3.74 -13.85 12.41
CA THR A 285 -3.56 -12.85 13.48
C THR A 285 -4.83 -12.67 14.32
N SER A 286 -5.99 -12.58 13.67
CA SER A 286 -7.25 -12.20 14.31
C SER A 286 -8.00 -13.37 14.96
N PHE A 287 -7.88 -14.59 14.40
CA PHE A 287 -8.71 -15.72 14.82
C PHE A 287 -7.89 -16.91 15.34
N ARG A 288 -6.71 -17.19 14.78
CA ARG A 288 -5.92 -18.36 15.20
C ARG A 288 -5.24 -18.17 16.56
N SER A 289 -5.09 -16.92 16.99
CA SER A 289 -4.69 -16.56 18.35
C SER A 289 -5.80 -16.81 19.38
N LEU A 290 -7.06 -17.01 18.93
CA LEU A 290 -8.19 -17.38 19.78
C LEU A 290 -8.24 -18.91 19.93
N ASN A 291 -8.64 -19.39 21.11
CA ASN A 291 -8.61 -20.80 21.47
C ASN A 291 -9.33 -21.69 20.41
N PRO A 292 -8.65 -22.68 19.79
CA PRO A 292 -9.20 -23.49 18.70
C PRO A 292 -10.46 -24.29 19.08
N ALA A 293 -10.74 -24.45 20.38
CA ALA A 293 -11.99 -25.04 20.87
C ALA A 293 -13.24 -24.20 20.55
N ILE A 294 -13.08 -22.91 20.23
CA ILE A 294 -14.20 -21.97 20.05
C ILE A 294 -14.68 -21.94 18.58
N CYS A 295 -13.85 -22.32 17.59
CA CYS A 295 -14.25 -22.29 16.18
C CYS A 295 -13.58 -23.36 15.28
N PRO A 296 -13.91 -24.65 15.44
CA PRO A 296 -13.25 -25.72 14.68
C PRO A 296 -13.72 -25.83 13.21
N ILE A 297 -14.97 -25.51 12.90
CA ILE A 297 -15.58 -25.78 11.57
C ILE A 297 -15.13 -24.78 10.50
N SER A 298 -14.93 -23.52 10.89
CA SER A 298 -14.54 -22.42 9.99
C SER A 298 -13.05 -22.47 9.63
N CYS A 299 -12.19 -22.90 10.56
CA CYS A 299 -10.75 -22.93 10.36
C CYS A 299 -10.30 -24.00 9.34
N SER A 300 -10.86 -25.21 9.38
CA SER A 300 -10.56 -26.24 8.37
C SER A 300 -11.05 -25.84 6.98
N SER A 301 -12.29 -25.34 6.89
CA SER A 301 -12.87 -24.78 5.66
C SER A 301 -12.00 -23.66 5.08
N TRP A 302 -11.48 -22.77 5.93
CA TRP A 302 -10.54 -21.72 5.52
C TRP A 302 -9.25 -22.29 4.93
N ILE A 303 -8.57 -23.18 5.66
CA ILE A 303 -7.29 -23.77 5.25
C ILE A 303 -7.42 -24.49 3.91
N ASP A 304 -8.45 -25.33 3.75
CA ASP A 304 -8.67 -26.09 2.53
C ASP A 304 -8.94 -25.18 1.33
N ARG A 305 -9.76 -24.14 1.51
CA ARG A 305 -10.08 -23.18 0.45
C ARG A 305 -8.87 -22.34 0.05
N VAL A 306 -8.10 -21.85 1.02
CA VAL A 306 -6.86 -21.11 0.74
C VAL A 306 -5.88 -22.00 -0.01
N ALA A 307 -5.73 -23.27 0.38
CA ALA A 307 -4.85 -24.22 -0.30
C ALA A 307 -5.30 -24.50 -1.75
N LEU A 308 -6.60 -24.73 -1.97
CA LEU A 308 -7.17 -24.95 -3.30
C LEU A 308 -6.98 -23.73 -4.20
N LEU A 309 -7.35 -22.55 -3.72
CA LEU A 309 -7.24 -21.31 -4.47
C LEU A 309 -5.77 -20.98 -4.79
N ARG A 310 -4.87 -21.13 -3.81
CA ARG A 310 -3.43 -20.93 -4.01
C ARG A 310 -2.87 -21.86 -5.08
N ARG A 311 -3.27 -23.14 -5.10
CA ARG A 311 -2.83 -24.10 -6.13
C ARG A 311 -3.31 -23.69 -7.52
N ALA A 312 -4.58 -23.30 -7.64
CA ALA A 312 -5.17 -22.88 -8.91
C ALA A 312 -4.55 -21.58 -9.43
N LEU A 313 -4.37 -20.57 -8.58
CA LEU A 313 -3.73 -19.30 -8.96
C LEU A 313 -2.26 -19.49 -9.37
N ARG A 314 -1.49 -20.34 -8.67
CA ARG A 314 -0.10 -20.64 -9.06
C ARG A 314 0.01 -21.32 -10.42
N LYS A 315 -0.96 -22.18 -10.77
CA LYS A 315 -1.03 -22.79 -12.11
C LYS A 315 -1.21 -21.73 -13.20
N TRP A 316 -1.88 -20.62 -12.90
CA TRP A 316 -2.08 -19.53 -13.84
C TRP A 316 -0.97 -18.50 -13.85
N GLU A 317 -0.28 -18.32 -12.74
CA GLU A 317 0.93 -17.51 -12.66
C GLU A 317 2.04 -18.06 -13.57
N SER A 318 2.12 -19.40 -13.73
CA SER A 318 3.15 -20.07 -14.53
C SER A 318 2.85 -20.17 -16.03
N GLN A 319 1.67 -19.73 -16.49
CA GLN A 319 1.25 -19.79 -17.90
C GLN A 319 1.28 -18.43 -18.58
#